data_AF-A0A915NC42-F1
#
_entry.id   AF-A0A915NC42-F1
#
_cell.length_a   1.000
_cell.length_b   1.000
_cell.length_c   1.000
_cell.angle_alpha   90.00
_cell.angle_beta   90.00
_cell.angle_gamma   90.00
#
_symmetry.space_group_name_H-M   'P 1'
#
loop_
_entity.id
_entity.type
_entity.pdbx_description
1 polymer ?
#
loop_
_entity_poly.entity_id
_entity_poly.type
_entity_poly.pdbx_seq_one_letter_code
_entity_poly.pdbx_strand_id
1 'polypeptide(L)'
;IDAFEEVLADLINLSVHFFEQKLYTSPEEKHTHVKSVEVVPLFGDMNILPFTFVSQCKHPNQCVGQCKCYDPNKWPLSNIEAEKCHVNIINKLNQIREQHDQYITHLGKIRNEFSIYNRKGPLNDNENKEIAELTLNGLQLICFWTSDVVETIAWKLLNPSNHRKNPECPENAETYELATKYNYNNEEKSAIIISMVKGIQSLLGQMEDEFCVAIRQHIYVEMRDFVGGTLIELQTKALKHKKDVLSCILTAIIETCSDQSMIVGNQLGKFSSRSSELSSSSKLLKKGKKLENNIGSMPDLRVGRRNVVPSNTQLYLARTMLESIIYEKSASTGRRVYKKEIDEKYREKMINFLRSSYFWPILLEFKFSLEKCADLSQLWY
;
A
#
# COMPACT_ATOMS: atom_id res chain seq x y z
N ILE A 1 32.25 -0.70 2.12
CA ILE A 1 31.22 -1.68 2.53
C ILE A 1 31.34 -2.81 1.52
N ASP A 2 31.87 -3.95 1.93
CA ASP A 2 31.95 -5.10 1.04
C ASP A 2 30.52 -5.57 0.70
N ALA A 3 30.30 -6.01 -0.55
CA ALA A 3 28.99 -6.44 -1.07
C ALA A 3 27.84 -5.41 -1.05
N PHE A 4 28.14 -4.10 -1.02
CA PHE A 4 27.11 -3.05 -1.07
C PHE A 4 26.19 -3.13 -2.32
N GLU A 5 26.69 -3.68 -3.43
CA GLU A 5 25.94 -3.88 -4.67
C GLU A 5 24.75 -4.85 -4.49
N GLU A 6 24.87 -5.85 -3.61
CA GLU A 6 23.79 -6.80 -3.34
C GLU A 6 22.63 -6.11 -2.60
N VAL A 7 22.96 -5.24 -1.64
CA VAL A 7 21.96 -4.43 -0.92
C VAL A 7 21.25 -3.48 -1.87
N LEU A 8 21.97 -2.84 -2.79
CA LEU A 8 21.37 -1.97 -3.81
C LEU A 8 20.47 -2.76 -4.77
N ALA A 9 20.89 -3.97 -5.18
CA ALA A 9 20.08 -4.83 -6.03
C ALA A 9 18.76 -5.24 -5.34
N ASP A 10 18.81 -5.58 -4.05
CA ASP A 10 17.61 -5.90 -3.27
C ASP A 10 16.67 -4.69 -3.12
N LEU A 11 17.21 -3.49 -2.87
CA LEU A 11 16.42 -2.26 -2.83
C LEU A 11 15.74 -1.96 -4.18
N ILE A 12 16.46 -2.08 -5.29
CA ILE A 12 15.90 -1.88 -6.63
C ILE A 12 14.81 -2.91 -6.91
N ASN A 13 15.05 -4.20 -6.60
CA ASN A 13 14.06 -5.25 -6.78
C ASN A 13 12.79 -5.01 -5.95
N LEU A 14 12.93 -4.48 -4.74
CA LEU A 14 11.81 -4.11 -3.88
C LEU A 14 11.02 -2.93 -4.46
N SER A 15 11.70 -1.88 -4.92
CA SER A 15 11.05 -0.74 -5.59
C SER A 15 10.29 -1.18 -6.84
N VAL A 16 10.90 -2.02 -7.66
CA VAL A 16 10.27 -2.63 -8.85
C VAL A 16 9.01 -3.43 -8.44
N HIS A 17 9.09 -4.23 -7.37
CA HIS A 17 7.96 -4.98 -6.87
C HIS A 17 6.82 -4.07 -6.38
N PHE A 18 7.15 -3.00 -5.64
CA PHE A 18 6.16 -2.04 -5.15
C PHE A 18 5.47 -1.32 -6.30
N PHE A 19 6.21 -0.91 -7.33
CA PHE A 19 5.63 -0.34 -8.54
C PHE A 19 4.66 -1.30 -9.24
N GLU A 20 5.08 -2.54 -9.51
CA GLU A 20 4.26 -3.52 -10.25
C GLU A 20 3.00 -3.92 -9.50
N GLN A 21 3.09 -4.05 -8.18
CA GLN A 21 1.95 -4.42 -7.33
C GLN A 21 1.09 -3.21 -6.93
N LYS A 22 1.41 -2.01 -7.43
CA LYS A 22 0.73 -0.74 -7.09
C LYS A 22 0.72 -0.48 -5.58
N LEU A 23 1.82 -0.82 -4.91
CA LEU A 23 2.06 -0.54 -3.50
C LEU A 23 2.66 0.86 -3.38
N TYR A 24 1.81 1.86 -3.55
CA TYR A 24 2.10 3.27 -3.34
C TYR A 24 0.77 4.01 -3.23
N THR A 25 0.77 5.16 -2.57
CA THR A 25 -0.46 5.93 -2.30
C THR A 25 -0.34 7.41 -2.55
N SER A 26 0.85 7.90 -2.92
CA SER A 26 1.02 9.26 -3.43
C SER A 26 1.84 9.25 -4.73
N PRO A 27 1.72 10.30 -5.56
CA PRO A 27 2.61 10.48 -6.71
C PRO A 27 4.09 10.47 -6.31
N GLU A 28 4.43 11.13 -5.20
CA GLU A 28 5.79 11.17 -4.66
C GLU A 28 6.33 9.76 -4.39
N GLU A 29 5.58 8.93 -3.66
CA GLU A 29 5.94 7.52 -3.41
C GLU A 29 6.10 6.74 -4.72
N LYS A 30 5.15 6.88 -5.67
CA LYS A 30 5.22 6.23 -6.99
C LYS A 30 6.51 6.58 -7.71
N HIS A 31 6.89 7.86 -7.69
CA HIS A 31 8.07 8.37 -8.40
C HIS A 31 9.39 7.91 -7.78
N THR A 32 9.39 7.43 -6.53
CA THR A 32 10.55 6.74 -5.95
C THR A 32 10.82 5.36 -6.55
N HIS A 33 9.81 4.70 -7.14
CA HIS A 33 9.90 3.31 -7.57
C HIS A 33 10.39 3.10 -9.02
N VAL A 34 11.35 3.93 -9.46
CA VAL A 34 11.93 4.05 -10.81
C VAL A 34 11.98 2.73 -11.60
N LYS A 35 10.96 2.51 -12.45
CA LYS A 35 10.91 1.33 -13.35
C LYS A 35 10.55 1.67 -14.80
N SER A 36 9.64 2.63 -15.01
CA SER A 36 9.06 2.88 -16.34
C SER A 36 8.68 4.34 -16.59
N VAL A 37 9.04 5.24 -15.67
CA VAL A 37 8.73 6.66 -15.78
C VAL A 37 9.97 7.36 -16.32
N GLU A 38 9.84 7.96 -17.51
CA GLU A 38 10.94 8.61 -18.21
C GLU A 38 11.36 9.92 -17.55
N VAL A 39 10.37 10.67 -17.05
CA VAL A 39 10.55 11.95 -16.38
C VAL A 39 9.80 11.94 -15.07
N VAL A 40 10.49 12.24 -13.97
CA VAL A 40 9.87 12.41 -12.65
C VAL A 40 10.23 13.79 -12.07
N PRO A 41 9.32 14.43 -11.33
CA PRO A 41 9.67 15.58 -10.51
C PRO A 41 10.78 15.19 -9.51
N LEU A 42 11.80 16.04 -9.41
CA LEU A 42 12.85 15.89 -8.41
C LEU A 42 12.60 16.84 -7.23
N PHE A 43 12.42 18.13 -7.52
CA PHE A 43 12.12 19.15 -6.51
C PHE A 43 11.60 20.43 -7.18
N GLY A 44 10.42 20.91 -6.79
CA GLY A 44 9.82 22.07 -7.45
C GLY A 44 9.52 21.78 -8.93
N ASP A 45 9.90 22.72 -9.79
CA ASP A 45 9.88 22.61 -11.25
C ASP A 45 11.08 21.84 -11.83
N MET A 46 12.07 21.49 -10.99
CA MET A 46 13.21 20.69 -11.41
C MET A 46 12.79 19.22 -11.59
N ASN A 47 12.90 18.74 -12.81
CA ASN A 47 12.59 17.36 -13.21
C ASN A 47 13.87 16.58 -13.50
N ILE A 48 13.81 15.26 -13.36
CA ILE A 48 14.93 14.37 -13.65
C ILE A 48 14.53 13.28 -14.65
N LEU A 49 15.51 12.88 -15.46
CA LEU A 49 15.43 11.75 -16.39
C LEU A 49 16.14 10.54 -15.77
N PRO A 50 15.46 9.61 -15.09
CA PRO A 50 16.14 8.56 -14.33
C PRO A 50 17.04 7.66 -15.20
N PHE A 51 16.70 7.49 -16.48
CA PHE A 51 17.51 6.69 -17.41
C PHE A 51 18.80 7.37 -17.86
N THR A 52 18.98 8.67 -17.60
CA THR A 52 20.25 9.34 -17.88
C THR A 52 21.38 8.80 -17.00
N PHE A 53 21.11 8.43 -15.75
CA PHE A 53 22.07 7.76 -14.87
C PHE A 53 22.57 6.44 -15.47
N VAL A 54 21.65 5.67 -16.05
CA VAL A 54 21.96 4.41 -16.74
C VAL A 54 22.73 4.67 -18.03
N SER A 55 22.44 5.77 -18.75
CA SER A 55 23.15 6.13 -19.97
C SER A 55 24.58 6.63 -19.72
N GLN A 56 24.86 7.29 -18.58
CA GLN A 56 26.20 7.73 -18.20
C GLN A 56 27.15 6.54 -17.99
N CYS A 57 26.60 5.39 -17.60
CA CYS A 57 27.32 4.12 -17.51
C CYS A 57 27.87 3.59 -18.85
N LYS A 58 27.48 4.19 -20.00
CA LYS A 58 28.03 3.87 -21.33
C LYS A 58 29.50 4.29 -21.50
N HIS A 59 29.98 5.25 -20.69
CA HIS A 59 31.32 5.81 -20.83
C HIS A 59 32.24 5.36 -19.69
N PRO A 60 33.17 4.40 -19.94
CA PRO A 60 34.06 3.86 -18.91
C PRO A 60 34.89 4.94 -18.19
N ASN A 61 35.19 6.04 -18.89
CA ASN A 61 36.02 7.15 -18.41
C ASN A 61 35.26 8.16 -17.52
N GLN A 62 33.93 8.25 -17.63
CA GLN A 62 33.09 9.08 -16.76
C GLN A 62 32.69 8.33 -15.48
N CYS A 63 32.63 7.00 -15.54
CA CYS A 63 32.32 6.14 -14.40
C CYS A 63 33.58 5.55 -13.76
N VAL A 64 34.56 6.35 -13.34
CA VAL A 64 35.78 5.95 -12.57
C VAL A 64 36.26 4.50 -12.87
N GLY A 65 36.27 4.09 -14.15
CA GLY A 65 36.67 2.76 -14.62
C GLY A 65 35.83 1.52 -14.21
N GLN A 66 34.60 1.62 -13.72
CA GLN A 66 33.92 0.47 -13.07
C GLN A 66 32.59 -0.03 -13.67
N CYS A 67 31.93 0.67 -14.61
CA CYS A 67 30.68 0.11 -15.15
C CYS A 67 30.92 -0.96 -16.23
N LYS A 68 31.22 -2.18 -15.80
CA LYS A 68 31.40 -3.37 -16.67
C LYS A 68 30.08 -4.03 -17.09
N CYS A 69 28.95 -3.57 -16.55
CA CYS A 69 27.66 -4.28 -16.59
C CYS A 69 26.58 -3.58 -17.42
N TYR A 70 26.90 -2.49 -18.12
CA TYR A 70 25.93 -1.84 -19.00
C TYR A 70 25.63 -2.73 -20.22
N ASP A 71 24.38 -3.18 -20.32
CA ASP A 71 23.86 -3.92 -21.46
C ASP A 71 22.70 -3.13 -22.10
N PRO A 72 22.91 -2.57 -23.31
CA PRO A 72 21.87 -1.84 -24.04
C PRO A 72 20.55 -2.60 -24.19
N ASN A 73 20.60 -3.94 -24.32
CA ASN A 73 19.42 -4.76 -24.52
C ASN A 73 18.56 -4.88 -23.25
N LYS A 74 19.16 -4.71 -22.06
CA LYS A 74 18.45 -4.72 -20.78
C LYS A 74 17.85 -3.37 -20.41
N TRP A 75 18.29 -2.30 -21.07
CA TRP A 75 17.89 -0.93 -20.78
C TRP A 75 17.48 -0.15 -22.04
N PRO A 76 16.43 -0.59 -22.75
CA PRO A 76 16.01 0.03 -24.01
C PRO A 76 15.67 1.52 -23.84
N LEU A 77 15.05 1.90 -22.71
CA LEU A 77 14.69 3.29 -22.40
C LEU A 77 15.89 4.21 -22.10
N SER A 78 17.09 3.65 -21.85
CA SER A 78 18.31 4.45 -21.65
C SER A 78 19.02 4.84 -22.96
N ASN A 79 18.53 4.33 -24.09
CA ASN A 79 19.15 4.47 -25.41
C ASN A 79 18.32 5.31 -26.38
N ILE A 80 17.09 5.67 -26.01
CA ILE A 80 16.13 6.32 -26.90
C ILE A 80 15.69 7.59 -26.20
N GLU A 81 15.90 8.74 -26.83
CA GLU A 81 15.17 9.96 -26.45
C GLU A 81 13.72 9.77 -26.87
N ALA A 82 12.81 9.74 -25.89
CA ALA A 82 11.41 9.50 -26.15
C ALA A 82 10.79 10.70 -26.88
N GLU A 83 10.31 10.48 -28.10
CA GLU A 83 9.66 11.54 -28.89
C GLU A 83 8.28 11.95 -28.32
N LYS A 84 7.70 11.13 -27.43
CA LYS A 84 6.35 11.29 -26.87
C LYS A 84 6.32 10.90 -25.41
N CYS A 85 5.47 11.57 -24.63
CA CYS A 85 5.21 11.24 -23.24
C CYS A 85 4.66 9.82 -23.09
N HIS A 86 5.16 9.07 -22.10
CA HIS A 86 4.64 7.74 -21.75
C HIS A 86 3.20 7.79 -21.23
N VAL A 87 2.78 8.94 -20.67
CA VAL A 87 1.38 9.22 -20.33
C VAL A 87 0.70 9.94 -21.50
N ASN A 88 -0.22 9.24 -22.16
CA ASN A 88 -1.16 9.89 -23.08
C ASN A 88 -2.47 10.18 -22.34
N ILE A 89 -2.56 11.39 -21.78
CA ILE A 89 -3.71 11.82 -20.97
C ILE A 89 -5.03 11.83 -21.76
N ILE A 90 -4.98 12.14 -23.06
CA ILE A 90 -6.15 12.12 -23.95
C ILE A 90 -6.71 10.71 -24.07
N ASN A 91 -5.85 9.73 -24.34
CA ASN A 91 -6.27 8.32 -24.47
C ASN A 91 -6.85 7.77 -23.15
N LYS A 92 -6.29 8.21 -22.01
CA LYS A 92 -6.76 7.81 -20.69
C LYS A 92 -8.09 8.46 -20.29
N LEU A 93 -8.44 9.61 -20.87
CA LEU A 93 -9.60 10.41 -20.45
C LEU A 93 -10.91 9.62 -20.40
N ASN A 94 -11.16 8.75 -21.39
CA ASN A 94 -12.39 7.94 -21.43
C ASN A 94 -12.44 6.95 -20.26
N GLN A 95 -11.33 6.26 -19.99
CA GLN A 95 -11.23 5.34 -18.87
C GLN A 95 -11.39 6.07 -17.54
N ILE A 96 -10.78 7.25 -17.41
CA ILE A 96 -10.85 8.07 -16.20
C ILE A 96 -12.28 8.53 -15.92
N ARG A 97 -13.02 8.97 -16.95
CA ARG A 97 -14.44 9.33 -16.84
C ARG A 97 -15.30 8.15 -16.41
N GLU A 98 -15.09 6.97 -16.99
CA GLU A 98 -15.82 5.76 -16.60
C GLU A 98 -15.56 5.39 -15.13
N GLN A 99 -14.29 5.39 -14.71
CA GLN A 99 -13.89 5.13 -13.32
C GLN A 99 -14.49 6.16 -12.36
N HIS A 100 -14.47 7.43 -12.74
CA HIS A 100 -15.07 8.54 -11.99
C HIS A 100 -16.57 8.34 -11.80
N ASP A 101 -17.31 8.03 -12.86
CA ASP A 101 -18.76 7.87 -12.81
C ASP A 101 -19.16 6.66 -11.96
N GLN A 102 -18.44 5.55 -12.10
CA GLN A 102 -18.62 4.37 -11.24
C GLN A 102 -18.35 4.70 -9.77
N TYR A 103 -17.25 5.39 -9.48
CA TYR A 103 -16.86 5.73 -8.11
C TYR A 103 -17.85 6.70 -7.45
N ILE A 104 -18.20 7.80 -8.12
CA ILE A 104 -19.16 8.78 -7.60
C ILE A 104 -20.52 8.15 -7.38
N THR A 105 -20.96 7.24 -8.24
CA THR A 105 -22.22 6.52 -8.05
C THR A 105 -22.20 5.70 -6.76
N HIS A 106 -21.12 4.96 -6.51
CA HIS A 106 -20.97 4.16 -5.28
C HIS A 106 -20.86 5.04 -4.04
N LEU A 107 -20.01 6.08 -4.07
CA LEU A 107 -19.88 7.05 -2.99
C LEU A 107 -21.21 7.75 -2.68
N GLY A 108 -21.95 8.16 -3.72
CA GLY A 108 -23.25 8.80 -3.60
C GLY A 108 -24.29 7.90 -2.92
N LYS A 109 -24.29 6.60 -3.22
CA LYS A 109 -25.13 5.61 -2.55
C LYS A 109 -24.82 5.57 -1.05
N ILE A 110 -23.56 5.37 -0.67
CA ILE A 110 -23.14 5.30 0.74
C ILE A 110 -23.46 6.61 1.47
N ARG A 111 -23.17 7.76 0.87
CA ARG A 111 -23.50 9.08 1.45
C ARG A 111 -25.00 9.24 1.71
N ASN A 112 -25.85 8.84 0.76
CA ASN A 112 -27.29 8.91 0.94
C ASN A 112 -27.78 7.99 2.07
N GLU A 113 -27.13 6.84 2.27
CA GLU A 113 -27.41 5.96 3.41
C GLU A 113 -27.01 6.59 4.76
N PHE A 114 -26.00 7.45 4.81
CA PHE A 114 -25.70 8.23 6.01
C PHE A 114 -26.70 9.39 6.23
N SER A 115 -27.15 10.04 5.16
CA SER A 115 -28.02 11.22 5.25
C SER A 115 -29.49 10.89 5.54
N ILE A 116 -30.04 9.85 4.92
CA ILE A 116 -31.48 9.51 5.01
C ILE A 116 -31.78 8.80 6.33
N TYR A 117 -30.88 7.93 6.76
CA TYR A 117 -31.00 7.25 8.03
C TYR A 117 -30.23 8.08 9.04
N ASN A 118 -30.93 8.80 9.93
CA ASN A 118 -30.39 9.19 11.25
C ASN A 118 -30.03 7.88 12.00
N ARG A 119 -28.96 7.21 11.55
CA ARG A 119 -28.70 5.78 11.73
C ARG A 119 -28.44 5.56 13.22
N LYS A 120 -29.45 5.03 13.92
CA LYS A 120 -29.36 4.68 15.34
C LYS A 120 -28.63 3.35 15.47
N GLY A 121 -27.31 3.39 15.60
CA GLY A 121 -26.50 2.23 15.96
C GLY A 121 -25.18 2.13 15.20
N PRO A 122 -24.25 1.29 15.67
CA PRO A 122 -22.95 1.07 15.02
C PRO A 122 -23.10 0.29 13.71
N LEU A 123 -22.20 0.57 12.76
CA LEU A 123 -22.08 -0.16 11.48
C LEU A 123 -21.69 -1.63 11.71
N ASN A 124 -22.18 -2.52 10.84
CA ASN A 124 -21.77 -3.92 10.84
C ASN A 124 -20.41 -4.14 10.12
N ASP A 125 -19.81 -5.32 10.27
CA ASP A 125 -18.46 -5.59 9.75
C ASP A 125 -18.34 -5.46 8.22
N ASN A 126 -19.39 -5.84 7.48
CA ASN A 126 -19.41 -5.74 6.03
C ASN A 126 -19.53 -4.28 5.58
N GLU A 127 -20.33 -3.47 6.26
CA GLU A 127 -20.45 -2.04 5.97
C GLU A 127 -19.14 -1.31 6.27
N ASN A 128 -18.50 -1.62 7.40
CA ASN A 128 -17.19 -1.05 7.75
C ASN A 128 -16.14 -1.40 6.70
N LYS A 129 -16.14 -2.65 6.23
CA LYS A 129 -15.26 -3.12 5.16
C LYS A 129 -15.54 -2.40 3.84
N GLU A 130 -16.80 -2.31 3.42
CA GLU A 130 -17.19 -1.64 2.17
C GLU A 130 -16.73 -0.17 2.17
N ILE A 131 -16.90 0.53 3.29
CA ILE A 131 -16.44 1.93 3.43
C ILE A 131 -14.90 2.00 3.39
N ALA A 132 -14.19 1.11 4.08
CA ALA A 132 -12.73 1.11 4.07
C ALA A 132 -12.16 0.83 2.65
N GLU A 133 -12.77 -0.11 1.92
CA GLU A 133 -12.42 -0.42 0.53
C GLU A 133 -12.77 0.75 -0.41
N LEU A 134 -13.94 1.39 -0.24
CA LEU A 134 -14.32 2.57 -1.00
C LEU A 134 -13.34 3.73 -0.78
N THR A 135 -12.92 3.96 0.46
CA THR A 135 -11.95 5.00 0.79
C THR A 135 -10.60 4.71 0.15
N LEU A 136 -10.10 3.48 0.27
CA LEU A 136 -8.83 3.10 -0.36
C LEU A 136 -8.88 3.27 -1.89
N ASN A 137 -9.95 2.81 -2.52
CA ASN A 137 -10.16 2.94 -3.96
C ASN A 137 -10.18 4.41 -4.39
N GLY A 138 -10.82 5.29 -3.60
CA GLY A 138 -10.85 6.72 -3.86
C GLY A 138 -9.48 7.37 -3.80
N LEU A 139 -8.72 7.07 -2.74
CA LEU A 139 -7.34 7.54 -2.59
C LEU A 139 -6.46 7.07 -3.75
N GLN A 140 -6.56 5.80 -4.15
CA GLN A 140 -5.80 5.24 -5.26
C GLN A 140 -6.18 5.87 -6.61
N LEU A 141 -7.47 6.07 -6.89
CA LEU A 141 -7.92 6.75 -8.11
C LEU A 141 -7.36 8.16 -8.20
N ILE A 142 -7.51 8.95 -7.13
CA ILE A 142 -6.95 10.30 -7.06
C ILE A 142 -5.42 10.25 -7.24
N CYS A 143 -4.71 9.37 -6.53
CA CYS A 143 -3.26 9.21 -6.67
C CYS A 143 -2.85 8.92 -8.12
N PHE A 144 -3.53 8.00 -8.81
CA PHE A 144 -3.19 7.64 -10.19
C PHE A 144 -3.44 8.79 -11.17
N TRP A 145 -4.59 9.46 -11.03
CA TRP A 145 -4.96 10.59 -11.87
C TRP A 145 -4.05 11.80 -11.66
N THR A 146 -3.73 12.11 -10.40
CA THR A 146 -2.73 13.14 -10.06
C THR A 146 -1.37 12.79 -10.64
N SER A 147 -0.94 11.53 -10.52
CA SER A 147 0.33 11.07 -11.10
C SER A 147 0.36 11.25 -12.62
N ASP A 148 -0.74 10.93 -13.31
CA ASP A 148 -0.84 11.08 -14.76
C ASP A 148 -0.76 12.56 -15.19
N VAL A 149 -1.37 13.47 -14.44
CA VAL A 149 -1.27 14.92 -14.67
C VAL A 149 0.17 15.40 -14.43
N VAL A 150 0.75 15.06 -13.29
CA VAL A 150 2.11 15.48 -12.90
C VAL A 150 3.15 14.95 -13.89
N GLU A 151 3.07 13.68 -14.29
CA GLU A 151 3.99 13.08 -15.26
C GLU A 151 3.85 13.69 -16.66
N THR A 152 2.62 14.00 -17.09
CA THR A 152 2.38 14.69 -18.36
C THR A 152 3.06 16.07 -18.36
N ILE A 153 2.89 16.82 -17.27
CA ILE A 153 3.44 18.18 -17.15
C ILE A 153 4.97 18.14 -17.02
N ALA A 154 5.51 17.26 -16.19
CA ALA A 154 6.94 17.04 -16.03
C ALA A 154 7.61 16.72 -17.37
N TRP A 155 7.00 15.84 -18.18
CA TRP A 155 7.51 15.52 -19.51
C TRP A 155 7.49 16.74 -20.45
N LYS A 156 6.41 17.54 -20.44
CA LYS A 156 6.29 18.74 -21.27
C LYS A 156 7.31 19.82 -20.88
N LEU A 157 7.62 19.96 -19.58
CA LEU A 157 8.64 20.89 -19.09
C LEU A 157 10.04 20.57 -19.62
N LEU A 158 10.39 19.28 -19.73
CA LEU A 158 11.67 18.85 -20.31
C LEU A 158 11.67 18.77 -21.84
N ASN A 159 10.50 18.88 -22.49
CA ASN A 159 10.36 18.81 -23.94
C ASN A 159 9.62 20.03 -24.49
N PRO A 160 10.26 21.23 -24.51
CA PRO A 160 9.62 22.44 -25.01
C PRO A 160 9.16 22.32 -26.46
N SER A 161 8.05 22.99 -26.77
CA SER A 161 7.54 23.12 -28.13
C SER A 161 8.46 24.04 -28.96
N ASN A 162 8.19 24.12 -30.25
CA ASN A 162 8.90 25.02 -31.16
C ASN A 162 8.01 25.41 -32.34
N HIS A 163 8.45 26.41 -33.11
CA HIS A 163 7.72 26.91 -34.28
C HIS A 163 7.41 25.83 -35.34
N ARG A 164 8.25 24.78 -35.43
CA ARG A 164 8.00 23.65 -36.36
C ARG A 164 6.86 22.74 -35.90
N LYS A 165 6.72 22.54 -34.59
CA LYS A 165 5.68 21.69 -33.97
C LYS A 165 4.37 22.45 -33.77
N ASN A 166 4.44 23.74 -33.46
CA ASN A 166 3.30 24.61 -33.25
C ASN A 166 3.51 25.95 -33.98
N PRO A 167 2.81 26.23 -35.09
CA PRO A 167 2.96 27.49 -35.83
C PRO A 167 2.63 28.76 -35.03
N GLU A 168 1.85 28.64 -33.95
CA GLU A 168 1.52 29.78 -33.06
C GLU A 168 2.66 30.16 -32.12
N CYS A 169 3.73 29.36 -32.08
CA CYS A 169 4.91 29.60 -31.25
C CYS A 169 5.77 30.72 -31.84
N PRO A 170 5.98 31.85 -31.14
CA PRO A 170 6.89 32.90 -31.59
C PRO A 170 8.35 32.43 -31.61
N GLU A 171 9.15 32.91 -32.57
CA GLU A 171 10.59 32.57 -32.64
C GLU A 171 11.40 33.12 -31.46
N ASN A 172 10.93 34.20 -30.83
CA ASN A 172 11.57 34.84 -29.68
C ASN A 172 10.96 34.43 -28.32
N ALA A 173 10.08 33.43 -28.29
CA ALA A 173 9.47 32.96 -27.05
C ALA A 173 10.51 32.33 -26.13
N GLU A 174 10.41 32.65 -24.83
CA GLU A 174 11.30 32.10 -23.81
C GLU A 174 11.07 30.60 -23.61
N THR A 175 12.11 29.85 -23.23
CA THR A 175 12.05 28.39 -23.05
C THR A 175 10.91 27.94 -22.15
N TYR A 176 10.62 28.67 -21.08
CA TYR A 176 9.50 28.33 -20.19
C TYR A 176 8.13 28.53 -20.86
N GLU A 177 7.96 29.57 -21.69
CA GLU A 177 6.74 29.80 -22.47
C GLU A 177 6.54 28.70 -23.53
N LEU A 178 7.64 28.24 -24.14
CA LEU A 178 7.67 27.11 -25.06
C LEU A 178 7.31 25.77 -24.39
N ALA A 179 7.72 25.60 -23.14
CA ALA A 179 7.47 24.40 -22.34
C ALA A 179 6.05 24.33 -21.77
N THR A 180 5.41 25.48 -21.57
CA THR A 180 4.08 25.61 -20.95
C THR A 180 3.04 26.07 -21.96
N LYS A 181 2.87 27.38 -22.16
CA LYS A 181 1.80 28.03 -22.93
C LYS A 181 1.60 27.44 -24.32
N TYR A 182 2.68 27.16 -25.04
CA TYR A 182 2.63 26.66 -26.43
C TYR A 182 2.77 25.14 -26.57
N ASN A 183 2.84 24.40 -25.45
CA ASN A 183 3.10 22.96 -25.44
C ASN A 183 1.85 22.09 -25.22
N TYR A 184 0.67 22.69 -25.10
CA TYR A 184 -0.59 21.98 -24.93
C TYR A 184 -1.60 22.36 -26.01
N ASN A 185 -2.16 21.35 -26.68
CA ASN A 185 -3.31 21.54 -27.55
C ASN A 185 -4.62 21.64 -26.73
N ASN A 186 -5.73 22.01 -27.39
CA ASN A 186 -7.02 22.18 -26.70
C ASN A 186 -7.58 20.88 -26.10
N GLU A 187 -7.30 19.74 -26.73
CA GLU A 187 -7.73 18.43 -26.22
C GLU A 187 -6.97 18.04 -24.95
N GLU A 188 -5.64 18.24 -24.94
CA GLU A 188 -4.78 18.04 -23.78
C GLU A 188 -5.22 18.95 -22.62
N LYS A 189 -5.44 20.25 -22.88
CA LYS A 189 -5.96 21.19 -21.88
C LYS A 189 -7.29 20.73 -21.28
N SER A 190 -8.19 20.21 -22.11
CA SER A 190 -9.49 19.68 -21.66
C SER A 190 -9.38 18.34 -20.94
N ALA A 191 -8.34 17.56 -21.24
CA ALA A 191 -8.05 16.26 -20.63
C ALA A 191 -7.30 16.38 -19.30
N ILE A 192 -6.86 17.58 -18.90
CA ILE A 192 -6.31 17.83 -17.56
C ILE A 192 -7.44 17.75 -16.53
N ILE A 193 -7.57 16.57 -15.93
CA ILE A 193 -8.65 16.12 -15.04
C ILE A 193 -8.63 16.72 -13.62
N ILE A 194 -8.12 17.95 -13.44
CA ILE A 194 -8.01 18.61 -12.13
C ILE A 194 -9.38 18.69 -11.45
N SER A 195 -10.44 18.98 -12.20
CA SER A 195 -11.80 19.08 -11.65
C SER A 195 -12.33 17.75 -11.10
N MET A 196 -12.05 16.62 -11.75
CA MET A 196 -12.46 15.29 -11.27
C MET A 196 -11.69 14.93 -10.00
N VAL A 197 -10.37 15.16 -9.98
CA VAL A 197 -9.51 14.93 -8.80
C VAL A 197 -10.01 15.75 -7.61
N LYS A 198 -10.20 17.07 -7.79
CA LYS A 198 -10.67 17.96 -6.73
C LYS A 198 -12.12 17.72 -6.33
N GLY A 199 -12.97 17.28 -7.26
CA GLY A 199 -14.35 16.87 -7.00
C GLY A 199 -14.43 15.68 -6.05
N ILE A 200 -13.71 14.59 -6.36
CA ILE A 200 -13.66 13.43 -5.46
C ILE A 200 -12.98 13.80 -4.14
N GLN A 201 -11.89 14.57 -4.16
CA GLN A 201 -11.21 15.03 -2.95
C GLN A 201 -12.20 15.75 -2.00
N SER A 202 -13.01 16.67 -2.53
CA SER A 202 -14.00 17.40 -1.74
C SER A 202 -15.09 16.48 -1.19
N LEU A 203 -15.63 15.57 -2.01
CA LEU A 203 -16.69 14.65 -1.59
C LEU A 203 -16.21 13.68 -0.50
N LEU A 204 -14.99 13.15 -0.64
CA LEU A 204 -14.36 12.28 0.35
C LEU A 204 -14.06 13.02 1.66
N GLY A 205 -13.55 14.26 1.57
CA GLY A 205 -13.28 15.08 2.75
C GLY A 205 -14.54 15.44 3.55
N GLN A 206 -15.70 15.55 2.89
CA GLN A 206 -16.98 15.76 3.58
C GLN A 206 -17.45 14.54 4.39
N MET A 207 -16.94 13.34 4.10
CA MET A 207 -17.30 12.08 4.76
C MET A 207 -16.23 11.61 5.76
N GLU A 208 -15.24 12.46 6.08
CA GLU A 208 -14.07 12.10 6.88
C GLU A 208 -14.43 11.50 8.23
N ASP A 209 -15.32 12.14 8.98
CA ASP A 209 -15.65 11.74 10.34
C ASP A 209 -16.28 10.34 10.37
N GLU A 210 -17.27 10.08 9.52
CA GLU A 210 -17.94 8.78 9.43
C GLU A 210 -17.01 7.69 8.90
N PHE A 211 -16.22 8.00 7.86
CA PHE A 211 -15.34 7.02 7.23
C PHE A 211 -14.19 6.63 8.15
N CYS A 212 -13.64 7.55 8.94
CA CYS A 212 -12.59 7.25 9.91
C CYS A 212 -13.05 6.23 10.96
N VAL A 213 -14.30 6.33 11.43
CA VAL A 213 -14.85 5.35 12.38
C VAL A 213 -14.96 3.97 11.73
N ALA A 214 -15.49 3.91 10.51
CA ALA A 214 -15.65 2.66 9.77
C ALA A 214 -14.31 1.98 9.46
N ILE A 215 -13.32 2.74 9.01
CA ILE A 215 -11.95 2.29 8.72
C ILE A 215 -11.32 1.68 9.97
N ARG A 216 -11.38 2.38 11.10
CA ARG A 216 -10.79 1.90 12.36
C ARG A 216 -11.44 0.60 12.81
N GLN A 217 -12.76 0.50 12.68
CA GLN A 217 -13.49 -0.71 13.03
C GLN A 217 -13.14 -1.89 12.11
N HIS A 218 -13.00 -1.64 10.80
CA HIS A 218 -12.57 -2.64 9.82
C HIS A 218 -11.16 -3.16 10.13
N ILE A 219 -10.19 -2.25 10.30
CA ILE A 219 -8.78 -2.60 10.59
C ILE A 219 -8.67 -3.40 11.88
N TYR A 220 -9.40 -3.00 12.94
CA TYR A 220 -9.42 -3.75 14.19
C TYR A 220 -9.91 -5.19 14.00
N VAL A 221 -11.00 -5.38 13.26
CA VAL A 221 -11.58 -6.71 13.00
C VAL A 221 -10.61 -7.57 12.18
N GLU A 222 -10.02 -7.03 11.11
CA GLU A 222 -9.04 -7.77 10.30
C GLU A 222 -7.81 -8.19 11.12
N MET A 223 -7.26 -7.27 11.93
CA MET A 223 -6.14 -7.56 12.81
C MET A 223 -6.48 -8.67 13.80
N ARG A 224 -7.65 -8.54 14.45
CA ARG A 224 -8.15 -9.50 15.43
C ARG A 224 -8.34 -10.88 14.83
N ASP A 225 -9.01 -10.97 13.69
CA ASP A 225 -9.34 -12.26 13.08
C ASP A 225 -8.10 -12.95 12.51
N PHE A 226 -7.14 -12.15 12.01
CA PHE A 226 -5.85 -12.68 11.59
C PHE A 226 -5.02 -13.21 12.77
N VAL A 227 -4.84 -12.43 13.83
CA VAL A 227 -4.06 -12.84 15.01
C VAL A 227 -4.76 -13.95 15.78
N GLY A 228 -6.01 -13.70 16.21
CA GLY A 228 -6.79 -14.59 17.07
C GLY A 228 -7.30 -15.86 16.39
N GLY A 229 -7.42 -15.84 15.06
CA GLY A 229 -7.81 -17.00 14.26
C GLY A 229 -6.61 -17.66 13.58
N THR A 230 -6.05 -16.97 12.59
CA THR A 230 -5.07 -17.57 11.66
C THR A 230 -3.73 -17.86 12.33
N LEU A 231 -3.16 -16.90 13.07
CA LEU A 231 -1.84 -17.07 13.68
C LEU A 231 -1.85 -18.01 14.89
N ILE A 232 -2.86 -17.94 15.76
CA ILE A 232 -2.99 -18.88 16.89
C ILE A 232 -3.12 -20.33 16.41
N GLU A 233 -3.90 -20.59 15.36
CA GLU A 233 -4.03 -21.93 14.78
C GLU A 233 -2.69 -22.43 14.23
N LEU A 234 -1.97 -21.57 13.49
CA LEU A 234 -0.65 -21.90 12.94
C LEU A 234 0.41 -22.11 14.04
N GLN A 235 0.43 -21.27 15.07
CA GLN A 235 1.32 -21.38 16.22
C GLN A 235 1.10 -22.71 16.96
N THR A 236 -0.17 -23.09 17.16
CA THR A 236 -0.52 -24.36 17.79
C THR A 236 0.00 -25.55 16.98
N LYS A 237 -0.08 -25.50 15.65
CA LYS A 237 0.51 -26.52 14.77
C LYS A 237 2.04 -26.53 14.86
N ALA A 238 2.69 -25.37 14.79
CA ALA A 238 4.13 -25.23 14.88
C ALA A 238 4.68 -25.83 16.20
N LEU A 239 4.02 -25.57 17.34
CA LEU A 239 4.36 -26.14 18.64
C LEU A 239 4.20 -27.67 18.66
N LYS A 240 3.10 -28.21 18.12
CA LYS A 240 2.88 -29.66 18.03
C LYS A 240 3.95 -30.37 17.20
N HIS A 241 4.43 -29.71 16.13
CA HIS A 241 5.45 -30.23 15.23
C HIS A 241 6.89 -29.83 15.63
N LYS A 242 7.09 -29.25 16.82
CA LYS A 242 8.40 -28.82 17.34
C LYS A 242 9.17 -27.90 16.38
N LYS A 243 8.46 -26.97 15.74
CA LYS A 243 9.02 -25.92 14.91
C LYS A 243 9.35 -24.71 15.79
N ASP A 244 10.41 -24.81 16.58
CA ASP A 244 10.68 -23.90 17.71
C ASP A 244 10.87 -22.44 17.27
N VAL A 245 11.67 -22.18 16.23
CA VAL A 245 11.91 -20.82 15.71
C VAL A 245 10.63 -20.21 15.16
N LEU A 246 9.90 -20.94 14.31
CA LEU A 246 8.63 -20.48 13.76
C LEU A 246 7.61 -20.21 14.88
N SER A 247 7.52 -21.10 15.87
CA SER A 247 6.63 -20.92 17.02
C SER A 247 7.00 -19.67 17.82
N CYS A 248 8.30 -19.37 17.99
CA CYS A 248 8.78 -18.18 18.69
C CYS A 248 8.35 -16.90 17.97
N ILE A 249 8.57 -16.80 16.65
CA ILE A 249 8.18 -15.63 15.86
C ILE A 249 6.66 -15.43 15.91
N LEU A 250 5.88 -16.51 15.71
CA LEU A 250 4.41 -16.45 15.79
C LEU A 250 3.93 -16.00 17.17
N THR A 251 4.56 -16.48 18.24
CA THR A 251 4.24 -16.07 19.62
C THR A 251 4.50 -14.58 19.82
N ALA A 252 5.64 -14.06 19.33
CA ALA A 252 5.96 -12.64 19.45
C ALA A 252 4.94 -11.76 18.73
N ILE A 253 4.50 -12.12 17.52
CA ILE A 253 3.43 -11.40 16.81
C ILE A 253 2.13 -11.42 17.61
N ILE A 254 1.73 -12.61 18.08
CA ILE A 254 0.50 -12.77 18.86
C ILE A 254 0.55 -11.93 20.12
N GLU A 255 1.61 -12.00 20.93
CA GLU A 255 1.72 -11.23 22.19
C GLU A 255 1.76 -9.72 21.95
N THR A 256 2.39 -9.27 20.86
CA THR A 256 2.46 -7.83 20.51
C THR A 256 1.08 -7.25 20.16
N CYS A 257 0.21 -8.05 19.55
CA CYS A 257 -1.02 -7.58 18.91
C CYS A 257 -2.32 -8.11 19.54
N SER A 258 -2.24 -9.08 20.46
CA SER A 258 -3.43 -9.63 21.10
C SER A 258 -4.06 -8.61 22.03
N ASP A 259 -5.36 -8.39 21.86
CA ASP A 259 -6.18 -7.74 22.87
C ASP A 259 -6.77 -8.80 23.82
N GLN A 260 -6.99 -8.44 25.08
CA GLN A 260 -7.60 -9.31 26.10
C GLN A 260 -8.99 -9.81 25.65
N SER A 261 -9.68 -9.05 24.80
CA SER A 261 -10.95 -9.43 24.17
C SER A 261 -10.84 -10.60 23.19
N MET A 262 -9.65 -10.86 22.62
CA MET A 262 -9.38 -11.98 21.70
C MET A 262 -9.31 -13.33 22.42
N ILE A 263 -9.02 -13.32 23.72
CA ILE A 263 -8.78 -14.52 24.55
C ILE A 263 -10.10 -15.18 24.97
N VAL A 264 -11.23 -14.48 24.87
CA VAL A 264 -12.52 -14.96 25.40
C VAL A 264 -13.29 -15.85 24.40
N GLY A 265 -12.99 -15.77 23.09
CA GLY A 265 -13.70 -16.54 22.06
C GLY A 265 -13.11 -17.92 21.74
N ASN A 266 -11.82 -18.13 22.00
CA ASN A 266 -11.16 -19.42 21.88
C ASN A 266 -10.81 -19.92 23.28
N GLN A 267 -11.05 -21.21 23.56
CA GLN A 267 -10.70 -21.88 24.82
C GLN A 267 -9.16 -21.95 25.06
N LEU A 268 -8.49 -20.80 25.12
CA LEU A 268 -7.06 -20.65 25.40
C LEU A 268 -6.79 -19.66 26.54
N GLY A 269 -7.76 -19.49 27.46
CA GLY A 269 -7.57 -18.82 28.75
C GLY A 269 -6.66 -19.59 29.72
N LYS A 270 -5.49 -20.08 29.28
CA LYS A 270 -4.44 -20.67 30.13
C LYS A 270 -3.00 -20.35 29.70
N PHE A 271 -2.79 -19.42 28.77
CA PHE A 271 -1.43 -19.05 28.34
C PHE A 271 -0.93 -17.69 28.83
N SER A 272 -1.80 -16.82 29.36
CA SER A 272 -1.37 -15.53 29.92
C SER A 272 -1.46 -15.50 31.45
N SER A 273 -0.59 -16.30 32.09
CA SER A 273 -0.05 -16.03 33.43
C SER A 273 1.12 -16.98 33.67
N ARG A 274 2.26 -16.71 33.02
CA ARG A 274 3.52 -17.42 33.28
C ARG A 274 4.58 -16.47 33.84
N SER A 275 4.24 -15.82 34.94
CA SER A 275 5.22 -15.53 36.00
C SER A 275 5.08 -16.64 37.05
N SER A 276 6.17 -17.36 37.28
CA SER A 276 6.39 -18.42 38.28
C SER A 276 5.46 -19.64 38.24
N GLU A 277 5.93 -20.73 37.62
CA GLU A 277 6.09 -22.03 38.31
C GLU A 277 6.63 -23.08 37.32
N LEU A 278 7.93 -23.32 37.45
CA LEU A 278 8.61 -24.48 36.88
C LEU A 278 8.37 -25.66 37.82
N SER A 279 7.39 -26.53 37.53
CA SER A 279 7.48 -27.96 37.84
C SER A 279 6.29 -28.74 37.26
N SER A 280 6.57 -29.98 36.84
CA SER A 280 5.60 -31.07 36.72
C SER A 280 4.82 -31.22 35.40
N SER A 281 5.55 -31.52 34.31
CA SER A 281 5.00 -32.32 33.21
C SER A 281 4.59 -33.71 33.71
N SER A 282 3.29 -34.08 33.65
CA SER A 282 2.79 -35.48 33.43
C SER A 282 1.31 -35.76 33.79
N LYS A 283 0.44 -34.81 34.20
CA LYS A 283 -0.92 -35.15 34.72
C LYS A 283 -2.14 -34.44 34.13
N LEU A 284 -2.16 -34.02 32.87
CA LEU A 284 -3.30 -33.27 32.29
C LEU A 284 -4.10 -33.95 31.15
N LEU A 285 -3.95 -35.26 30.94
CA LEU A 285 -4.65 -36.01 29.87
C LEU A 285 -5.91 -36.78 30.30
N LYS A 286 -6.49 -36.56 31.49
CA LYS A 286 -7.62 -37.39 31.99
C LYS A 286 -8.85 -36.64 32.53
N LYS A 287 -9.11 -35.39 32.15
CA LYS A 287 -10.29 -34.63 32.63
C LYS A 287 -11.16 -34.04 31.52
N GLY A 288 -11.35 -34.77 30.42
CA GLY A 288 -12.18 -34.35 29.29
C GLY A 288 -13.56 -35.04 29.17
N LYS A 289 -14.13 -35.63 30.24
CA LYS A 289 -15.31 -36.49 30.09
C LYS A 289 -16.47 -36.35 31.09
N LYS A 290 -16.58 -35.23 31.81
CA LYS A 290 -17.77 -34.94 32.64
C LYS A 290 -18.00 -33.44 32.71
N LEU A 291 -18.75 -32.89 31.77
CA LEU A 291 -19.43 -31.58 31.83
C LEU A 291 -20.41 -31.47 30.65
N GLU A 292 -21.23 -32.49 30.46
CA GLU A 292 -22.51 -32.37 29.75
C GLU A 292 -23.59 -32.45 30.85
N ASN A 293 -24.43 -31.42 30.92
CA ASN A 293 -25.55 -31.17 31.86
C ASN A 293 -25.32 -30.01 32.84
N ASN A 294 -25.44 -28.80 32.31
CA ASN A 294 -26.16 -27.70 32.96
C ASN A 294 -26.47 -26.62 31.92
N ILE A 295 -27.64 -26.73 31.29
CA ILE A 295 -28.25 -25.68 30.48
C ILE A 295 -28.92 -24.74 31.47
N GLY A 296 -28.30 -23.60 31.75
CA GLY A 296 -28.83 -22.55 32.61
C GLY A 296 -28.10 -21.23 32.40
N SER A 297 -28.77 -20.29 31.72
CA SER A 297 -28.45 -18.87 31.54
C SER A 297 -26.96 -18.47 31.58
N MET A 298 -26.32 -18.54 30.41
CA MET A 298 -25.09 -17.79 30.16
C MET A 298 -25.43 -16.29 30.07
N PRO A 299 -24.75 -15.39 30.79
CA PRO A 299 -24.82 -13.97 30.49
C PRO A 299 -24.24 -13.77 29.09
N ASP A 300 -24.91 -12.97 28.26
CA ASP A 300 -24.48 -12.57 26.92
C ASP A 300 -23.16 -11.77 27.02
N LEU A 301 -22.04 -12.47 27.18
CA LEU A 301 -20.68 -11.92 27.18
C LEU A 301 -20.26 -11.62 25.73
N ARG A 302 -21.05 -10.80 25.04
CA ARG A 302 -20.56 -10.05 23.89
C ARG A 302 -19.60 -9.01 24.45
N VAL A 303 -18.34 -9.40 24.63
CA VAL A 303 -17.25 -8.44 24.89
C VAL A 303 -17.39 -7.35 23.84
N GLY A 304 -17.74 -6.15 24.28
CA GLY A 304 -18.03 -5.02 23.39
C GLY A 304 -16.87 -4.83 22.43
N ARG A 305 -17.18 -4.79 21.12
CA ARG A 305 -16.18 -4.56 20.08
C ARG A 305 -15.51 -3.21 20.36
N ARG A 306 -14.20 -3.22 20.57
CA ARG A 306 -13.42 -2.01 20.84
C ARG A 306 -13.03 -1.36 19.52
N ASN A 307 -13.06 -0.04 19.47
CA ASN A 307 -12.57 0.74 18.34
C ASN A 307 -11.06 1.07 18.52
N VAL A 308 -10.24 0.04 18.74
CA VAL A 308 -8.81 0.19 19.08
C VAL A 308 -7.96 -0.39 17.96
N VAL A 309 -7.43 0.48 17.11
CA VAL A 309 -6.53 0.09 16.02
C VAL A 309 -5.13 -0.25 16.54
N PRO A 310 -4.34 -1.08 15.83
CA PRO A 310 -2.95 -1.30 16.21
C PRO A 310 -2.17 0.02 16.13
N SER A 311 -1.25 0.23 17.07
CA SER A 311 -0.29 1.33 16.96
C SER A 311 0.66 1.12 15.78
N ASN A 312 1.30 2.19 15.30
CA ASN A 312 2.31 2.11 14.24
C ASN A 312 3.41 1.10 14.58
N THR A 313 3.86 1.07 15.84
CA THR A 313 4.86 0.10 16.31
C THR A 313 4.34 -1.34 16.28
N GLN A 314 3.11 -1.58 16.74
CA GLN A 314 2.50 -2.92 16.68
C GLN A 314 2.38 -3.42 15.25
N LEU A 315 1.88 -2.56 14.35
CA LEU A 315 1.73 -2.90 12.94
C LEU A 315 3.09 -3.15 12.28
N TYR A 316 4.07 -2.28 12.51
CA TYR A 316 5.42 -2.42 11.99
C TYR A 316 6.08 -3.73 12.43
N LEU A 317 6.05 -4.03 13.74
CA LEU A 317 6.63 -5.25 14.29
C LEU A 317 5.93 -6.50 13.75
N ALA A 318 4.60 -6.52 13.73
CA ALA A 318 3.83 -7.64 13.22
C ALA A 318 4.12 -7.92 11.75
N ARG A 319 4.12 -6.88 10.90
CA ARG A 319 4.43 -7.01 9.48
C ARG A 319 5.86 -7.48 9.25
N THR A 320 6.85 -6.88 9.93
CA THR A 320 8.27 -7.23 9.78
C THR A 320 8.53 -8.70 10.14
N MET A 321 7.99 -9.16 11.27
CA MET A 321 8.11 -10.56 11.69
C MET A 321 7.35 -11.51 10.75
N LEU A 322 6.24 -11.06 10.17
CA LEU A 322 5.49 -11.88 9.22
C LEU A 322 6.19 -11.95 7.83
N GLU A 323 6.82 -10.86 7.41
CA GLU A 323 7.63 -10.79 6.19
C GLU A 323 8.84 -11.70 6.29
N SER A 324 9.50 -11.82 7.45
CA SER A 324 10.59 -12.80 7.63
C SER A 324 10.07 -14.24 7.45
N ILE A 325 8.88 -14.56 7.96
CA ILE A 325 8.28 -15.89 7.73
C ILE A 325 8.02 -16.16 6.24
N ILE A 326 7.58 -15.16 5.48
CA ILE A 326 7.10 -15.34 4.10
C ILE A 326 8.21 -15.20 3.05
N TYR A 327 9.11 -14.24 3.23
CA TYR A 327 10.06 -13.79 2.20
C TYR A 327 11.52 -14.09 2.53
N GLU A 328 11.87 -14.39 3.79
CA GLU A 328 13.27 -14.67 4.16
C GLU A 328 13.83 -15.85 3.35
N LYS A 329 14.98 -15.61 2.73
CA LYS A 329 15.71 -16.59 1.92
C LYS A 329 16.95 -17.04 2.69
N SER A 330 17.21 -18.35 2.64
CA SER A 330 18.44 -18.93 3.19
C SER A 330 19.66 -18.42 2.41
N ALA A 331 20.65 -17.87 3.11
CA ALA A 331 21.89 -17.36 2.52
C ALA A 331 22.66 -18.41 1.70
N SER A 332 22.57 -19.70 2.09
CA SER A 332 23.29 -20.78 1.41
C SER A 332 22.56 -21.35 0.19
N THR A 333 21.23 -21.24 0.12
CA THR A 333 20.43 -21.90 -0.94
C THR A 333 19.58 -20.94 -1.77
N GLY A 334 19.43 -19.68 -1.34
CA GLY A 334 18.54 -18.68 -1.94
C GLY A 334 17.04 -19.03 -1.83
N ARG A 335 16.68 -20.15 -1.18
CA ARG A 335 15.30 -20.63 -1.06
C ARG A 335 14.64 -20.05 0.18
N ARG A 336 13.32 -19.79 0.08
CA ARG A 336 12.50 -19.32 1.20
C ARG A 336 12.54 -20.30 2.37
N VAL A 337 12.92 -19.82 3.56
CA VAL A 337 13.25 -20.64 4.75
C VAL A 337 12.04 -21.48 5.19
N TYR A 338 10.89 -20.83 5.42
CA TYR A 338 9.69 -21.50 5.94
C TYR A 338 8.74 -22.01 4.85
N LYS A 339 9.19 -22.09 3.59
CA LYS A 339 8.29 -22.45 2.48
C LYS A 339 7.63 -23.82 2.66
N LYS A 340 8.38 -24.80 3.19
CA LYS A 340 7.92 -26.18 3.37
C LYS A 340 7.26 -26.44 4.73
N GLU A 341 7.37 -25.49 5.66
CA GLU A 341 6.90 -25.68 7.05
C GLU A 341 5.48 -25.15 7.28
N ILE A 342 4.95 -24.42 6.30
CA ILE A 342 3.68 -23.71 6.41
C ILE A 342 2.80 -24.12 5.23
N ASP A 343 1.62 -24.65 5.54
CA ASP A 343 0.60 -25.01 4.54
C ASP A 343 0.22 -23.80 3.70
N GLU A 344 -0.05 -24.02 2.41
CA GLU A 344 -0.32 -22.95 1.44
C GLU A 344 -1.49 -22.05 1.87
N LYS A 345 -2.53 -22.63 2.50
CA LYS A 345 -3.67 -21.88 3.06
C LYS A 345 -3.25 -20.79 4.05
N TYR A 346 -2.28 -21.04 4.93
CA TYR A 346 -1.81 -20.00 5.86
C TYR A 346 -0.89 -19.02 5.16
N ARG A 347 -0.08 -19.50 4.22
CA ARG A 347 0.77 -18.63 3.38
C ARG A 347 -0.06 -17.58 2.65
N GLU A 348 -1.13 -17.99 1.99
CA GLU A 348 -2.04 -17.07 1.29
C GLU A 348 -2.65 -16.05 2.24
N LYS A 349 -3.13 -16.48 3.41
CA LYS A 349 -3.69 -15.57 4.42
C LYS A 349 -2.66 -14.56 4.93
N MET A 350 -1.41 -14.97 5.14
CA MET A 350 -0.34 -14.08 5.58
C MET A 350 0.04 -13.08 4.46
N ILE A 351 0.12 -13.53 3.20
CA ILE A 351 0.34 -12.64 2.05
C ILE A 351 -0.80 -11.64 1.91
N ASN A 352 -2.05 -12.08 2.06
CA ASN A 352 -3.20 -11.19 1.99
C ASN A 352 -3.20 -10.18 3.14
N PHE A 353 -2.88 -10.60 4.36
CA PHE A 353 -2.69 -9.69 5.49
C PHE A 353 -1.59 -8.66 5.20
N LEU A 354 -0.43 -9.07 4.68
CA LEU A 354 0.67 -8.16 4.31
C LEU A 354 0.29 -7.19 3.19
N ARG A 355 -0.54 -7.62 2.24
CA ARG A 355 -1.04 -6.74 1.17
C ARG A 355 -2.05 -5.73 1.70
N SER A 356 -3.07 -6.18 2.43
CA SER A 356 -4.11 -5.29 2.96
C SER A 356 -3.54 -4.31 3.98
N SER A 357 -2.71 -4.81 4.90
CA SER A 357 -2.15 -3.98 5.98
C SER A 357 -1.07 -3.00 5.55
N TYR A 358 -0.62 -3.07 4.29
CA TYR A 358 0.28 -2.06 3.71
C TYR A 358 -0.41 -0.69 3.65
N PHE A 359 -1.71 -0.68 3.35
CA PHE A 359 -2.49 0.55 3.18
C PHE A 359 -3.14 1.07 4.49
N TRP A 360 -3.02 0.32 5.59
CA TRP A 360 -3.66 0.70 6.86
C TRP A 360 -3.14 2.03 7.42
N PRO A 361 -1.83 2.36 7.41
CA PRO A 361 -1.37 3.66 7.89
C PRO A 361 -2.01 4.83 7.13
N ILE A 362 -2.09 4.72 5.81
CA ILE A 362 -2.69 5.72 4.92
C ILE A 362 -4.19 5.87 5.20
N LEU A 363 -4.90 4.76 5.42
CA LEU A 363 -6.31 4.79 5.79
C LEU A 363 -6.55 5.38 7.19
N LEU A 364 -5.66 5.11 8.15
CA LEU A 364 -5.75 5.66 9.51
C LEU A 364 -5.41 7.16 9.55
N GLU A 365 -4.57 7.62 8.64
CA GLU A 365 -4.23 9.02 8.38
C GLU A 365 -5.01 9.58 7.18
N PHE A 366 -6.30 9.23 7.09
CA PHE A 366 -7.13 9.48 5.90
C PHE A 366 -7.05 10.92 5.38
N LYS A 367 -7.23 11.91 6.26
CA LYS A 367 -7.20 13.34 5.89
C LYS A 367 -5.89 13.74 5.21
N PHE A 368 -4.77 13.41 5.86
CA PHE A 368 -3.44 13.74 5.36
C PHE A 368 -3.15 13.01 4.06
N SER A 369 -3.54 11.74 3.98
CA SER A 369 -3.40 10.93 2.78
C SER A 369 -4.21 11.48 1.61
N LEU A 370 -5.44 11.95 1.86
CA LEU A 370 -6.30 12.55 0.86
C LEU A 370 -5.71 13.84 0.27
N GLU A 371 -5.07 14.66 1.10
CA GLU A 371 -4.33 15.85 0.65
C GLU A 371 -3.14 15.46 -0.23
N LYS A 372 -2.32 14.49 0.21
CA LYS A 372 -1.16 14.01 -0.56
C LYS A 372 -1.53 13.37 -1.90
N CYS A 373 -2.60 12.57 -1.94
CA CYS A 373 -3.06 11.93 -3.18
C CYS A 373 -3.47 12.96 -4.24
N ALA A 374 -3.96 14.13 -3.80
CA ALA A 374 -4.54 15.17 -4.65
C ALA A 374 -3.62 16.38 -4.81
N ASP A 375 -2.33 16.26 -4.45
CA ASP A 375 -1.40 17.38 -4.50
C ASP A 375 -1.04 17.75 -5.94
N LEU A 376 -1.40 18.98 -6.30
CA LEU A 376 -1.13 19.61 -7.59
C LEU A 376 -0.48 20.99 -7.38
N SER A 377 0.07 21.24 -6.19
CA SER A 377 0.67 22.52 -5.81
C SER A 377 1.87 22.88 -6.69
N GLN A 378 2.63 21.87 -7.13
CA GLN A 378 3.82 22.03 -7.97
C GLN A 378 3.51 22.47 -9.41
N LEU A 379 2.24 22.58 -9.80
CA LEU A 379 1.91 23.04 -11.16
C LEU A 379 2.11 24.55 -11.35
N TRP A 380 2.21 25.31 -10.26
CA TRP A 380 2.38 26.76 -10.29
C TRP A 380 3.84 27.20 -10.13
N TYR A 381 4.61 26.46 -9.33
CA TYR A 381 6.04 26.66 -9.14
C TYR A 381 6.79 26.10 -10.34
#